data_AF-A0AAZ1XCB6-F1
#
_entry.id   AF-A0AAZ1XCB6-F1
#
_cell.length_a   1.000
_cell.length_b   1.000
_cell.length_c   1.000
_cell.angle_alpha   90.00
_cell.angle_beta   90.00
_cell.angle_gamma   90.00
#
_symmetry.space_group_name_H-M   'P 1'
#
loop_
_entity.id
_entity.type
_entity.pdbx_description
1 polymer ?
#
loop_
_entity_poly.entity_id
_entity_poly.type
_entity_poly.pdbx_seq_one_letter_code
_entity_poly.pdbx_strand_id
1 'polypeptide(L)'
;MLASEIAKYKVYPSSGDIDDVAKTLIQKYPFLKETGSVTGCEGWKVSLKYKMANYRTTLRNIGCPEVAINTLQHKREREKSPRRNNVKKPRKAEVNFLPQYPAGETKKSLEEERQALLIEVKKTNNDQIIKTKMDKTFAHRRREVIEEMPFIAEFKSRWPALFKVPEINAEFTRITTVPLLSTFMSSLDQYSDQLMKILRKKGGETARRITAALSAISQSSRIEVKRECILKAVIIYLNENPENLIKEYMDFNVMEADELERMDLGVYKIIHEGAQPDDSLEDVGIIIERCTVLPDLRDV
;
A
#
# COMPACT_ATOMS: atom_id res chain seq x y z
N MET A 1 25.75 -4.19 16.71
CA MET A 1 25.51 -2.85 17.31
C MET A 1 24.01 -2.61 17.38
N LEU A 2 23.48 -1.86 18.35
CA LEU A 2 22.03 -1.63 18.43
C LEU A 2 21.42 -1.02 17.15
N ALA A 3 22.14 -0.12 16.49
CA ALA A 3 21.70 0.46 15.21
C ALA A 3 21.58 -0.56 14.07
N SER A 4 22.45 -1.58 14.02
CA SER A 4 22.34 -2.64 13.02
C SER A 4 21.14 -3.54 13.28
N GLU A 5 20.79 -3.79 14.55
CA GLU A 5 19.59 -4.54 14.92
C GLU A 5 18.31 -3.77 14.57
N ILE A 6 18.23 -2.47 14.87
CA ILE A 6 17.09 -1.63 14.48
C ILE A 6 16.92 -1.62 12.96
N ALA A 7 18.02 -1.52 12.21
CA ALA A 7 18.00 -1.47 10.76
C ALA A 7 17.50 -2.76 10.09
N LYS A 8 17.54 -3.92 10.77
CA LYS A 8 16.91 -5.16 10.26
C LYS A 8 15.39 -5.04 10.15
N TYR A 9 14.79 -4.20 11.00
CA TYR A 9 13.36 -3.94 10.99
C TYR A 9 13.03 -2.68 10.19
N LYS A 10 13.78 -1.58 10.40
CA LYS A 10 13.51 -0.31 9.73
C LYS A 10 14.75 0.58 9.64
N VAL A 11 15.14 0.91 8.41
CA VAL A 11 16.31 1.78 8.15
C VAL A 11 16.03 3.26 8.50
N TYR A 12 14.77 3.68 8.36
CA TYR A 12 14.27 5.01 8.69
C TYR A 12 13.25 4.96 9.84
N PRO A 13 13.67 4.66 11.09
CA PRO A 13 12.75 4.57 12.22
C PRO A 13 12.06 5.92 12.48
N SER A 14 10.78 5.86 12.84
CA SER A 14 9.99 6.99 13.30
C SER A 14 10.45 7.46 14.69
N SER A 15 10.00 8.64 15.14
CA SER A 15 10.29 9.05 16.53
C SER A 15 9.65 8.12 17.56
N GLY A 16 8.46 7.57 17.26
CA GLY A 16 7.82 6.56 18.12
C GLY A 16 8.65 5.27 18.20
N ASP A 17 9.17 4.79 17.07
CA ASP A 17 9.99 3.58 17.01
C ASP A 17 11.26 3.74 17.87
N ILE A 18 11.89 4.91 17.82
CA ILE A 18 13.06 5.24 18.65
C ILE A 18 12.69 5.31 20.13
N ASP A 19 11.53 5.89 20.46
CA ASP A 19 11.05 5.98 21.83
C ASP A 19 10.82 4.60 22.44
N ASP A 20 10.22 3.68 21.68
CA ASP A 20 9.96 2.31 22.15
C ASP A 20 11.25 1.51 22.33
N VAL A 21 12.22 1.66 21.42
CA VAL A 21 13.55 1.06 21.60
C VAL A 21 14.26 1.64 22.82
N ALA A 22 14.20 2.96 23.04
CA ALA A 22 14.81 3.61 24.18
C ALA A 22 14.19 3.13 25.51
N LYS A 23 12.85 3.04 25.58
CA LYS A 23 12.15 2.50 26.76
C LYS A 23 12.53 1.05 27.02
N THR A 24 12.53 0.21 25.97
CA THR A 24 12.88 -1.21 26.07
C THR A 24 14.33 -1.40 26.54
N LEU A 25 15.25 -0.55 26.07
CA LEU A 25 16.65 -0.55 26.49
C LEU A 25 16.78 -0.27 27.99
N ILE A 26 16.09 0.74 28.51
CA ILE A 26 16.09 1.07 29.94
C ILE A 26 15.41 -0.01 30.78
N GLN A 27 14.30 -0.57 30.31
CA GLN A 27 13.62 -1.67 31.02
C GLN A 27 14.53 -2.90 31.17
N LYS A 28 15.27 -3.24 30.11
CA LYS A 28 16.22 -4.37 30.13
C LYS A 28 17.47 -4.06 30.95
N TYR A 29 17.94 -2.82 30.93
CA TYR A 29 19.14 -2.38 31.64
C TYR A 29 18.85 -1.14 32.50
N PRO A 30 18.22 -1.31 33.69
CA PRO A 30 17.77 -0.19 34.50
C PRO A 30 18.88 0.80 34.92
N PHE A 31 20.12 0.32 35.01
CA PHE A 31 21.30 1.14 35.32
C PHE A 31 21.66 2.16 34.22
N LEU A 32 21.09 2.03 33.02
CA LEU A 32 21.25 3.03 31.94
C LEU A 32 20.29 4.21 32.09
N LYS A 33 19.37 4.19 33.06
CA LYS A 33 18.35 5.23 33.23
C LYS A 33 18.97 6.58 33.58
N GLU A 34 18.60 7.62 32.85
CA GLU A 34 19.08 8.98 33.09
C GLU A 34 18.41 9.61 34.31
N THR A 35 19.20 10.25 35.16
CA THR A 35 18.71 11.03 36.31
C THR A 35 18.26 12.41 35.86
N GLY A 36 17.06 12.84 36.28
CA GLY A 36 16.52 14.18 36.00
C GLY A 36 15.66 14.29 34.73
N SER A 37 15.51 13.20 33.97
CA SER A 37 14.51 13.11 32.89
C SER A 37 13.21 12.51 33.41
N VAL A 38 12.06 13.06 32.98
CA VAL A 38 10.72 12.55 33.33
C VAL A 38 10.55 11.09 32.90
N THR A 39 11.11 10.70 31.75
CA THR A 39 11.03 9.34 31.21
C THR A 39 12.29 8.52 31.53
N GLY A 40 13.41 9.17 31.84
CA GLY A 40 14.71 8.53 32.09
C GLY A 40 15.40 7.99 30.84
N CYS A 41 14.90 8.28 29.63
CA CYS A 41 15.41 7.75 28.37
C CYS A 41 15.61 8.81 27.26
N GLU A 42 15.54 10.10 27.57
CA GLU A 42 15.57 11.16 26.55
C GLU A 42 16.92 11.28 25.83
N GLY A 43 18.04 11.24 26.55
CA GLY A 43 19.38 11.22 25.96
C GLY A 43 19.65 9.95 25.15
N TRP A 44 19.09 8.81 25.54
CA TRP A 44 19.08 7.59 24.71
C TRP A 44 18.34 7.79 23.40
N LYS A 45 17.18 8.44 23.38
CA LYS A 45 16.47 8.75 22.12
C LYS A 45 17.32 9.59 21.18
N VAL A 46 17.96 10.64 21.70
CA VAL A 46 18.86 11.51 20.93
C VAL A 46 20.04 10.71 20.39
N SER A 47 20.69 9.92 21.25
CA SER A 47 21.83 9.08 20.87
C SER A 47 21.47 8.05 19.81
N LEU A 48 20.30 7.42 19.91
CA LEU A 48 19.78 6.47 18.92
C LEU A 48 19.49 7.15 17.58
N LYS A 49 18.91 8.36 17.58
CA LYS A 49 18.73 9.16 16.34
C LYS A 49 20.06 9.40 15.63
N TYR A 50 21.09 9.83 16.36
CA TYR A 50 22.43 10.03 15.80
C TYR A 50 23.07 8.73 15.32
N LYS A 51 22.99 7.65 16.11
CA LYS A 51 23.53 6.34 15.71
C LYS A 51 22.86 5.81 14.45
N MET A 52 21.55 5.94 14.32
CA MET A 52 20.84 5.56 13.10
C MET A 52 21.21 6.44 11.91
N ALA A 53 21.43 7.74 12.11
CA ALA A 53 21.92 8.63 11.05
C ALA A 53 23.32 8.22 10.55
N ASN A 54 24.24 7.97 11.48
CA ASN A 54 25.60 7.52 11.15
C ASN A 54 25.60 6.15 10.47
N TYR A 55 24.81 5.21 10.99
CA TYR A 55 24.69 3.88 10.40
C TYR A 55 24.12 3.92 8.98
N ARG A 56 23.12 4.78 8.71
CA ARG A 56 22.64 5.03 7.33
C ARG A 56 23.75 5.57 6.43
N THR A 57 24.61 6.47 6.90
CA THR A 57 25.77 6.93 6.13
C THR A 57 26.72 5.78 5.79
N THR A 58 27.01 4.89 6.74
CA THR A 58 27.79 3.66 6.48
C THR A 58 27.11 2.76 5.45
N LEU A 59 25.82 2.49 5.61
CA LEU A 59 25.02 1.69 4.67
C LEU A 59 25.05 2.28 3.25
N ARG A 60 24.97 3.60 3.13
CA ARG A 60 25.09 4.30 1.85
C ARG A 60 26.45 4.06 1.21
N ASN A 61 27.53 4.18 1.98
CA ASN A 61 28.90 4.05 1.46
C ASN A 61 29.20 2.62 0.97
N ILE A 62 28.57 1.61 1.54
CA ILE A 62 28.66 0.21 1.07
C ILE A 62 27.66 -0.13 -0.05
N GLY A 63 26.90 0.86 -0.55
CA GLY A 63 25.98 0.68 -1.67
C GLY A 63 24.62 0.07 -1.32
N CYS A 64 24.17 0.18 -0.07
CA CYS A 64 22.82 -0.28 0.31
C CYS A 64 21.74 0.46 -0.52
N PRO A 65 20.94 -0.24 -1.35
CA PRO A 65 20.01 0.40 -2.28
C PRO A 65 19.00 1.32 -1.58
N GLU A 66 18.41 0.88 -0.46
CA GLU A 66 17.42 1.63 0.32
C GLU A 66 17.90 3.00 0.80
N VAL A 67 19.21 3.17 1.01
CA VAL A 67 19.80 4.45 1.42
C VAL A 67 20.43 5.18 0.23
N ALA A 68 21.00 4.45 -0.73
CA ALA A 68 21.65 4.98 -1.91
C ALA A 68 20.67 5.66 -2.87
N ILE A 69 19.44 5.14 -3.00
CA ILE A 69 18.40 5.69 -3.89
C ILE A 69 18.10 7.18 -3.66
N ASN A 70 18.34 7.68 -2.45
CA ASN A 70 18.10 9.07 -2.08
C ASN A 70 19.27 10.02 -2.39
N THR A 71 20.39 9.52 -2.92
CA THR A 71 21.57 10.32 -3.28
C THR A 71 21.28 11.26 -4.45
N LEU A 72 22.03 12.37 -4.53
CA LEU A 72 21.89 13.36 -5.60
C LEU A 72 22.22 12.77 -6.98
N GLN A 73 23.10 11.77 -7.05
CA GLN A 73 23.46 11.10 -8.29
C GLN A 73 22.28 10.32 -8.88
N HIS A 74 21.66 9.44 -8.10
CA HIS A 74 20.48 8.70 -8.56
C HIS A 74 19.27 9.60 -8.83
N LYS A 75 19.13 10.73 -8.11
CA LYS A 75 18.11 11.74 -8.44
C LYS A 75 18.31 12.34 -9.84
N ARG A 76 19.54 12.70 -10.19
CA ARG A 76 19.88 13.23 -11.53
C ARG A 76 19.69 12.18 -12.63
N GLU A 77 19.97 10.92 -12.35
CA GLU A 77 19.73 9.81 -13.29
C GLU A 77 18.22 9.58 -13.52
N ARG A 78 17.41 9.64 -12.47
CA ARG A 78 15.93 9.61 -12.58
C ARG A 78 15.38 10.79 -13.37
N GLU A 79 15.88 12.00 -13.12
CA GLU A 79 15.46 13.23 -13.82
C GLU A 79 15.77 13.17 -15.33
N LYS A 80 16.75 12.37 -15.74
CA LYS A 80 17.12 12.16 -17.15
C LYS A 80 16.36 11.00 -17.82
N SER A 81 15.61 10.18 -17.07
CA SER A 81 14.93 9.02 -17.66
C SER A 81 13.69 9.48 -18.46
N PRO A 82 13.49 8.95 -19.69
CA PRO A 82 12.31 9.27 -20.49
C PRO A 82 11.01 8.65 -19.94
N ARG A 83 11.12 7.69 -19.00
CA ARG A 83 10.00 7.03 -18.32
C ARG A 83 9.60 7.85 -17.08
N ARG A 84 8.88 8.96 -17.31
CA ARG A 84 8.39 9.87 -16.26
C ARG A 84 7.23 9.28 -15.44
N ASN A 85 7.44 8.14 -14.80
CA ASN A 85 6.64 7.80 -13.64
C ASN A 85 7.40 8.34 -12.41
N ASN A 86 6.90 9.41 -11.80
CA ASN A 86 7.54 10.01 -10.64
C ASN A 86 7.31 9.09 -9.41
N VAL A 87 8.07 8.00 -9.27
CA VAL A 87 8.03 7.24 -8.01
C VAL A 87 8.53 8.16 -6.90
N LYS A 88 7.56 8.52 -6.05
CA LYS A 88 7.72 9.40 -4.90
C LYS A 88 8.82 8.86 -3.99
N LYS A 89 9.50 9.76 -3.28
CA LYS A 89 10.41 9.42 -2.17
C LYS A 89 9.73 8.39 -1.25
N PRO A 90 10.51 7.50 -0.61
CA PRO A 90 9.96 6.55 0.38
C PRO A 90 9.01 7.29 1.32
N ARG A 91 7.73 6.91 1.30
CA ARG A 91 6.76 7.48 2.26
C ARG A 91 7.09 6.93 3.65
N LYS A 92 6.79 7.69 4.70
CA LYS A 92 7.11 7.33 6.09
C LYS A 92 6.58 5.94 6.53
N ALA A 93 5.59 5.39 5.83
CA ALA A 93 4.98 4.08 6.12
C ALA A 93 5.60 2.90 5.32
N GLU A 94 6.42 3.17 4.31
CA GLU A 94 7.08 2.13 3.51
C GLU A 94 8.36 1.69 4.22
N VAL A 95 8.22 0.68 5.10
CA VAL A 95 9.32 0.13 5.91
C VAL A 95 10.36 -0.55 5.03
N ASN A 96 9.91 -1.33 4.05
CA ASN A 96 10.76 -2.04 3.10
C ASN A 96 10.70 -1.37 1.72
N PHE A 97 11.23 -0.14 1.64
CA PHE A 97 11.14 0.64 0.41
C PHE A 97 11.90 0.01 -0.75
N LEU A 98 13.20 -0.29 -0.59
CA LEU A 98 14.04 -0.91 -1.61
C LEU A 98 15.00 -1.92 -0.95
N PRO A 99 14.49 -3.08 -0.51
CA PRO A 99 15.27 -4.04 0.26
C PRO A 99 16.44 -4.61 -0.54
N GLN A 100 17.48 -5.03 0.20
CA GLN A 100 18.56 -5.82 -0.39
C GLN A 100 18.06 -7.21 -0.79
N TYR A 101 18.76 -7.84 -1.72
CA TYR A 101 18.49 -9.24 -2.01
C TYR A 101 18.88 -10.10 -0.80
N PRO A 102 18.13 -11.18 -0.51
CA PRO A 102 18.51 -12.12 0.53
C PRO A 102 19.93 -12.64 0.35
N ALA A 103 20.58 -13.05 1.43
CA ALA A 103 21.94 -13.58 1.37
C ALA A 103 22.00 -14.80 0.43
N GLY A 104 22.97 -14.80 -0.48
CA GLY A 104 23.13 -15.85 -1.50
C GLY A 104 22.28 -15.67 -2.76
N GLU A 105 21.33 -14.71 -2.78
CA GLU A 105 20.49 -14.45 -3.94
C GLU A 105 21.08 -13.35 -4.83
N THR A 106 20.93 -13.54 -6.15
CA THR A 106 21.38 -12.62 -7.20
C THR A 106 20.20 -12.18 -8.06
N LYS A 107 20.40 -11.18 -8.94
CA LYS A 107 19.35 -10.79 -9.92
C LYS A 107 18.96 -12.00 -10.79
N LYS A 108 19.94 -12.82 -11.17
CA LYS A 108 19.73 -13.99 -12.02
C LYS A 108 18.94 -15.09 -11.30
N SER A 109 19.32 -15.46 -10.08
CA SER A 109 18.62 -16.50 -9.32
C SER A 109 17.17 -16.10 -8.98
N LEU A 110 16.94 -14.82 -8.66
CA LEU A 110 15.59 -14.32 -8.39
C LEU A 110 14.73 -14.23 -9.67
N GLU A 111 15.33 -13.99 -10.84
CA GLU A 111 14.62 -14.08 -12.12
C GLU A 111 14.27 -15.54 -12.45
N GLU A 112 15.14 -16.51 -12.16
CA GLU A 112 14.82 -17.94 -12.30
C GLU A 112 13.65 -18.35 -11.38
N GLU A 113 13.62 -17.85 -10.13
CA GLU A 113 12.49 -18.07 -9.23
C GLU A 113 11.19 -17.43 -9.73
N ARG A 114 11.29 -16.26 -10.37
CA ARG A 114 10.14 -15.60 -11.02
C ARG A 114 9.61 -16.42 -12.20
N GLN A 115 10.48 -16.96 -13.04
CA GLN A 115 10.07 -17.87 -14.12
C GLN A 115 9.35 -19.10 -13.56
N ALA A 116 9.88 -19.69 -12.49
CA ALA A 116 9.24 -20.81 -11.82
C ALA A 116 7.87 -20.42 -11.25
N LEU A 117 7.72 -19.21 -10.68
CA LEU A 117 6.43 -18.69 -10.21
C LEU A 117 5.38 -18.65 -11.34
N LEU A 118 5.76 -18.28 -12.57
CA LEU A 118 4.81 -18.27 -13.71
C LEU A 118 4.21 -19.65 -13.99
N ILE A 119 4.98 -20.71 -13.75
CA ILE A 119 4.52 -22.09 -13.92
C ILE A 119 3.55 -22.45 -12.78
N GLU A 120 3.88 -22.06 -11.55
CA GLU A 120 3.05 -22.36 -10.37
C GLU A 120 1.69 -21.65 -10.39
N VAL A 121 1.63 -20.42 -10.92
CA VAL A 121 0.37 -19.66 -11.03
C VAL A 121 -0.66 -20.34 -11.94
N LYS A 122 -0.21 -21.14 -12.91
CA LYS A 122 -1.09 -21.86 -13.85
C LYS A 122 -1.65 -23.16 -13.26
N LYS A 123 -1.14 -23.61 -12.12
CA LYS A 123 -1.56 -24.86 -11.47
C LYS A 123 -2.66 -24.60 -10.44
N THR A 124 -3.56 -25.57 -10.29
CA THR A 124 -4.63 -25.53 -9.29
C THR A 124 -4.07 -25.81 -7.89
N ASN A 125 -4.64 -25.17 -6.85
CA ASN A 125 -4.32 -25.39 -5.43
C ASN A 125 -2.86 -25.13 -5.01
N ASN A 126 -2.16 -24.21 -5.68
CA ASN A 126 -0.74 -23.90 -5.41
C ASN A 126 -0.52 -22.62 -4.59
N ASP A 127 -1.53 -22.11 -3.89
CA ASP A 127 -1.47 -20.82 -3.20
C ASP A 127 -0.32 -20.74 -2.18
N GLN A 128 -0.05 -21.82 -1.44
CA GLN A 128 1.06 -21.84 -0.48
C GLN A 128 2.44 -21.77 -1.15
N ILE A 129 2.60 -22.42 -2.31
CA ILE A 129 3.82 -22.37 -3.11
C ILE A 129 3.98 -20.97 -3.71
N ILE A 130 2.90 -20.41 -4.27
CA ILE A 130 2.85 -19.05 -4.80
C ILE A 130 3.29 -18.06 -3.72
N LYS A 131 2.68 -18.11 -2.53
CA LYS A 131 3.02 -17.25 -1.39
C LYS A 131 4.52 -17.33 -1.04
N THR A 132 5.06 -18.55 -0.95
CA THR A 132 6.48 -18.78 -0.63
C THR A 132 7.41 -18.19 -1.71
N LYS A 133 7.07 -18.38 -2.99
CA LYS A 133 7.83 -17.78 -4.10
C LYS A 133 7.69 -16.27 -4.16
N MET A 134 6.51 -15.73 -3.86
CA MET A 134 6.25 -14.30 -3.77
C MET A 134 7.05 -13.67 -2.64
N ASP A 135 7.17 -14.31 -1.47
CA ASP A 135 8.04 -13.89 -0.37
C ASP A 135 9.51 -13.86 -0.79
N LYS A 136 10.00 -14.95 -1.41
CA LYS A 136 11.39 -15.07 -1.88
C LYS A 136 11.75 -14.00 -2.92
N THR A 137 10.82 -13.65 -3.80
CA THR A 137 11.03 -12.72 -4.91
C THR A 137 10.70 -11.27 -4.59
N PHE A 138 10.25 -10.95 -3.37
CA PHE A 138 9.80 -9.61 -2.98
C PHE A 138 10.81 -8.51 -3.32
N ALA A 139 12.08 -8.69 -2.94
CA ALA A 139 13.10 -7.66 -3.20
C ALA A 139 13.36 -7.43 -4.69
N HIS A 140 13.24 -8.48 -5.51
CA HIS A 140 13.40 -8.38 -6.96
C HIS A 140 12.24 -7.61 -7.59
N ARG A 141 11.01 -7.99 -7.26
CA ARG A 141 9.80 -7.32 -7.73
C ARG A 141 9.76 -5.85 -7.29
N ARG A 142 10.17 -5.55 -6.05
CA ARG A 142 10.20 -4.17 -5.53
C ARG A 142 11.20 -3.28 -6.28
N ARG A 143 12.36 -3.82 -6.66
CA ARG A 143 13.32 -3.10 -7.53
C ARG A 143 12.74 -2.83 -8.90
N GLU A 144 12.09 -3.81 -9.52
CA GLU A 144 11.44 -3.65 -10.83
C GLU A 144 10.43 -2.47 -10.81
N VAL A 145 9.56 -2.41 -9.80
CA VAL A 145 8.60 -1.31 -9.63
C VAL A 145 9.27 0.05 -9.44
N ILE A 146 10.36 0.12 -8.65
CA ILE A 146 10.98 1.39 -8.24
C ILE A 146 12.00 1.92 -9.25
N GLU A 147 12.73 1.03 -9.91
CA GLU A 147 13.87 1.35 -10.78
C GLU A 147 13.49 1.25 -12.25
N GLU A 148 12.78 0.19 -12.65
CA GLU A 148 12.44 -0.07 -14.07
C GLU A 148 11.11 0.57 -14.47
N MET A 149 10.20 0.73 -13.49
CA MET A 149 8.92 1.44 -13.62
C MET A 149 8.10 0.98 -14.83
N PRO A 150 7.86 -0.34 -14.96
CA PRO A 150 7.15 -0.88 -16.11
C PRO A 150 5.69 -0.39 -16.15
N PHE A 151 5.10 -0.39 -17.34
CA PHE A 151 3.65 -0.25 -17.48
C PHE A 151 2.95 -1.43 -16.81
N ILE A 152 1.76 -1.21 -16.29
CA ILE A 152 1.03 -2.20 -15.49
C ILE A 152 0.70 -3.47 -16.29
N ALA A 153 0.47 -3.36 -17.60
CA ALA A 153 0.25 -4.51 -18.48
C ALA A 153 1.49 -5.43 -18.52
N GLU A 154 2.67 -4.83 -18.72
CA GLU A 154 3.94 -5.54 -18.70
C GLU A 154 4.19 -6.14 -17.31
N PHE A 155 3.97 -5.35 -16.26
CA PHE A 155 4.17 -5.79 -14.89
C PHE A 155 3.24 -6.96 -14.50
N LYS A 156 1.98 -6.91 -14.92
CA LYS A 156 0.99 -7.98 -14.73
C LYS A 156 1.39 -9.25 -15.47
N SER A 157 1.94 -9.14 -16.68
CA SER A 157 2.44 -10.30 -17.41
C SER A 157 3.63 -10.98 -16.70
N ARG A 158 4.50 -10.19 -16.05
CA ARG A 158 5.67 -10.67 -15.32
C ARG A 158 5.34 -11.21 -13.92
N TRP A 159 4.33 -10.64 -13.26
CA TRP A 159 3.95 -10.96 -11.88
C TRP A 159 2.44 -11.23 -11.73
N PRO A 160 1.86 -12.20 -12.45
CA PRO A 160 0.41 -12.42 -12.45
C PRO A 160 -0.13 -12.81 -11.07
N ALA A 161 0.69 -13.46 -10.23
CA ALA A 161 0.33 -13.76 -8.85
C ALA A 161 0.00 -12.51 -8.01
N LEU A 162 0.67 -11.38 -8.27
CA LEU A 162 0.44 -10.13 -7.54
C LEU A 162 -0.96 -9.57 -7.79
N PHE A 163 -1.62 -9.98 -8.87
CA PHE A 163 -2.97 -9.52 -9.23
C PHE A 163 -4.05 -10.46 -8.68
N LYS A 164 -3.76 -11.11 -7.54
CA LYS A 164 -4.72 -11.85 -6.73
C LYS A 164 -4.85 -11.15 -5.38
N VAL A 165 -6.08 -11.03 -4.86
CA VAL A 165 -6.36 -10.33 -3.57
C VAL A 165 -5.46 -10.80 -2.41
N PRO A 166 -5.22 -12.10 -2.18
CA PRO A 166 -4.33 -12.54 -1.10
C PRO A 166 -2.89 -12.04 -1.24
N GLU A 167 -2.35 -12.01 -2.46
CA GLU A 167 -0.99 -11.56 -2.71
C GLU A 167 -0.84 -10.04 -2.69
N ILE A 168 -1.88 -9.27 -3.06
CA ILE A 168 -1.88 -7.81 -2.84
C ILE A 168 -1.78 -7.50 -1.35
N ASN A 169 -2.58 -8.19 -0.53
CA ASN A 169 -2.54 -8.05 0.92
C ASN A 169 -1.18 -8.43 1.49
N ALA A 170 -0.61 -9.55 1.04
CA ALA A 170 0.71 -10.00 1.45
C ALA A 170 1.79 -8.99 1.02
N GLU A 171 1.77 -8.50 -0.21
CA GLU A 171 2.76 -7.53 -0.71
C GLU A 171 2.68 -6.19 0.03
N PHE A 172 1.47 -5.69 0.30
CA PHE A 172 1.30 -4.51 1.13
C PHE A 172 1.91 -4.72 2.54
N THR A 173 1.69 -5.89 3.12
CA THR A 173 2.27 -6.26 4.42
C THR A 173 3.79 -6.37 4.34
N ARG A 174 4.36 -6.93 3.25
CA ARG A 174 5.81 -6.95 3.01
C ARG A 174 6.39 -5.54 2.93
N ILE A 175 5.68 -4.58 2.33
CA ILE A 175 6.15 -3.20 2.19
C ILE A 175 6.04 -2.42 3.50
N THR A 176 4.92 -2.55 4.22
CA THR A 176 4.55 -1.67 5.34
C THR A 176 4.67 -2.30 6.71
N THR A 177 4.80 -3.64 6.78
CA THR A 177 4.67 -4.48 7.99
C THR A 177 3.28 -4.46 8.65
N VAL A 178 2.28 -3.90 7.97
CA VAL A 178 0.91 -3.75 8.47
C VAL A 178 -0.06 -4.57 7.58
N PRO A 179 -0.95 -5.39 8.16
CA PRO A 179 -1.98 -6.09 7.38
C PRO A 179 -2.93 -5.09 6.70
N LEU A 180 -3.09 -5.17 5.37
CA LEU A 180 -3.89 -4.18 4.61
C LEU A 180 -5.36 -4.17 5.00
N LEU A 181 -6.11 -5.24 4.68
CA LEU A 181 -7.56 -5.26 4.80
C LEU A 181 -8.04 -5.09 6.24
N SER A 182 -7.55 -5.89 7.18
CA SER A 182 -8.02 -5.84 8.57
C SER A 182 -7.72 -4.50 9.23
N THR A 183 -6.54 -3.93 8.99
CA THR A 183 -6.18 -2.62 9.55
C THR A 183 -7.02 -1.51 8.91
N PHE A 184 -7.21 -1.55 7.60
CA PHE A 184 -8.01 -0.54 6.90
C PHE A 184 -9.47 -0.58 7.36
N MET A 185 -10.10 -1.76 7.38
CA MET A 185 -11.49 -1.92 7.80
C MET A 185 -11.69 -1.52 9.26
N SER A 186 -10.84 -2.00 10.17
CA SER A 186 -10.92 -1.63 11.59
C SER A 186 -10.73 -0.13 11.80
N SER A 187 -9.80 0.50 11.09
CA SER A 187 -9.58 1.95 11.17
C SER A 187 -10.78 2.72 10.61
N LEU A 188 -11.32 2.30 9.46
CA LEU A 188 -12.48 2.95 8.85
C LEU A 188 -13.68 2.89 9.80
N ASP A 189 -13.94 1.74 10.41
CA ASP A 189 -15.03 1.59 11.39
C ASP A 189 -14.79 2.46 12.63
N GLN A 190 -13.58 2.44 13.18
CA GLN A 190 -13.21 3.23 14.35
C GLN A 190 -13.43 4.73 14.13
N TYR A 191 -13.07 5.25 12.94
CA TYR A 191 -13.15 6.68 12.64
C TYR A 191 -14.46 7.10 11.97
N SER A 192 -15.35 6.17 11.64
CA SER A 192 -16.60 6.42 10.89
C SER A 192 -17.46 7.52 11.51
N ASP A 193 -17.70 7.48 12.82
CA ASP A 193 -18.57 8.44 13.49
C ASP A 193 -17.95 9.84 13.53
N GLN A 194 -16.62 9.93 13.66
CA GLN A 194 -15.90 11.20 13.60
C GLN A 194 -15.90 11.77 12.18
N LEU A 195 -15.68 10.92 11.17
CA LEU A 195 -15.77 11.31 9.76
C LEU A 195 -17.17 11.84 9.45
N MET A 196 -18.24 11.16 9.85
CA MET A 196 -19.61 11.64 9.66
C MET A 196 -19.85 13.02 10.29
N LYS A 197 -19.34 13.26 11.50
CA LYS A 197 -19.43 14.59 12.14
C LYS A 197 -18.71 15.68 11.33
N ILE A 198 -17.56 15.36 10.73
CA ILE A 198 -16.80 16.30 9.89
C ILE A 198 -17.52 16.55 8.56
N LEU A 199 -18.00 15.49 7.91
CA LEU A 199 -18.70 15.54 6.62
C LEU A 199 -19.97 16.42 6.72
N ARG A 200 -20.75 16.26 7.80
CA ARG A 200 -21.98 17.04 8.04
C ARG A 200 -21.75 18.52 8.37
N LYS A 201 -20.52 18.95 8.64
CA LYS A 201 -20.19 20.37 8.88
C LYS A 201 -20.03 21.18 7.60
N LYS A 202 -19.93 20.54 6.43
CA LYS A 202 -19.89 21.26 5.16
C LYS A 202 -21.24 21.94 4.89
N GLY A 203 -21.19 23.08 4.21
CA GLY A 203 -22.37 23.83 3.76
C GLY A 203 -22.47 23.85 2.23
N GLY A 204 -23.56 24.45 1.73
CA GLY A 204 -23.76 24.68 0.29
C GLY A 204 -23.94 23.39 -0.52
N GLU A 205 -23.49 23.43 -1.78
CA GLU A 205 -23.70 22.33 -2.72
C GLU A 205 -22.98 21.04 -2.33
N THR A 206 -21.76 21.15 -1.80
CA THR A 206 -21.01 20.00 -1.26
C THR A 206 -21.81 19.28 -0.16
N ALA A 207 -22.52 20.02 0.70
CA ALA A 207 -23.34 19.42 1.75
C ALA A 207 -24.52 18.60 1.19
N ARG A 208 -25.15 19.08 0.11
CA ARG A 208 -26.23 18.34 -0.57
C ARG A 208 -25.71 17.03 -1.15
N ARG A 209 -24.59 17.08 -1.87
CA ARG A 209 -23.94 15.89 -2.45
C ARG A 209 -23.50 14.89 -1.37
N ILE A 210 -22.91 15.36 -0.27
CA ILE A 210 -22.56 14.51 0.88
C ILE A 210 -23.82 13.87 1.48
N THR A 211 -24.91 14.64 1.64
CA THR A 211 -26.16 14.13 2.22
C THR A 211 -26.76 13.04 1.34
N ALA A 212 -26.76 13.25 0.01
CA ALA A 212 -27.20 12.23 -0.95
C ALA A 212 -26.32 10.98 -0.89
N ALA A 213 -24.99 11.11 -0.83
CA ALA A 213 -24.08 9.97 -0.73
C ALA A 213 -24.23 9.16 0.57
N LEU A 214 -24.79 9.75 1.63
CA LEU A 214 -25.00 9.09 2.92
C LEU A 214 -26.43 8.54 3.11
N SER A 215 -27.34 8.72 2.14
CA SER A 215 -28.78 8.39 2.31
C SER A 215 -29.04 6.90 2.53
N ALA A 216 -28.24 6.02 1.90
CA ALA A 216 -28.39 4.58 2.00
C ALA A 216 -28.03 4.03 3.40
N ILE A 217 -27.27 4.78 4.21
CA ILE A 217 -26.87 4.35 5.57
C ILE A 217 -28.09 4.13 6.47
N SER A 218 -29.15 4.92 6.34
CA SER A 218 -30.39 4.72 7.12
C SER A 218 -31.27 3.60 6.59
N GLN A 219 -31.00 3.10 5.38
CA GLN A 219 -31.83 2.13 4.67
C GLN A 219 -31.28 0.70 4.75
N SER A 220 -29.98 0.54 5.06
CA SER A 220 -29.34 -0.78 5.20
C SER A 220 -28.62 -0.91 6.54
N SER A 221 -28.70 -2.09 7.15
CA SER A 221 -27.95 -2.45 8.36
C SER A 221 -26.54 -3.01 8.05
N ARG A 222 -26.21 -3.20 6.76
CA ARG A 222 -24.92 -3.75 6.32
C ARG A 222 -23.79 -2.75 6.57
N ILE A 223 -22.71 -3.23 7.20
CA ILE A 223 -21.54 -2.39 7.49
C ILE A 223 -20.81 -1.98 6.20
N GLU A 224 -20.88 -2.82 5.15
CA GLU A 224 -20.32 -2.56 3.83
C GLU A 224 -20.96 -1.32 3.19
N VAL A 225 -22.29 -1.21 3.26
CA VAL A 225 -23.03 -0.03 2.77
C VAL A 225 -22.62 1.23 3.52
N LYS A 226 -22.50 1.14 4.86
CA LYS A 226 -22.00 2.27 5.67
C LYS A 226 -20.60 2.70 5.24
N ARG A 227 -19.67 1.74 5.06
CA ARG A 227 -18.29 1.99 4.63
C ARG A 227 -18.23 2.64 3.25
N GLU A 228 -18.97 2.10 2.27
CA GLU A 228 -19.04 2.65 0.91
C GLU A 228 -19.56 4.08 0.90
N CYS A 229 -20.67 4.35 1.59
CA CYS A 229 -21.27 5.68 1.69
C CYS A 229 -20.29 6.70 2.30
N ILE A 230 -19.57 6.32 3.36
CA ILE A 230 -18.56 7.17 3.99
C ILE A 230 -17.41 7.46 3.02
N LEU A 231 -16.89 6.44 2.32
CA LEU A 231 -15.81 6.62 1.34
C LEU A 231 -16.23 7.55 0.19
N LYS A 232 -17.43 7.34 -0.39
CA LYS A 232 -18.01 8.23 -1.41
C LYS A 232 -18.14 9.67 -0.89
N ALA A 233 -18.62 9.86 0.34
CA ALA A 233 -18.74 11.18 0.94
C ALA A 233 -17.38 11.85 1.21
N VAL A 234 -16.34 11.09 1.56
CA VAL A 234 -14.97 11.62 1.72
C VAL A 234 -14.41 12.15 0.40
N ILE A 235 -14.62 11.44 -0.72
CA ILE A 235 -14.21 11.91 -2.05
C ILE A 235 -14.88 13.25 -2.38
N ILE A 236 -16.20 13.35 -2.13
CA ILE A 236 -16.96 14.60 -2.32
C ILE A 236 -16.44 15.73 -1.42
N TYR A 237 -16.12 15.42 -0.15
CA TYR A 237 -15.60 16.38 0.81
C TYR A 237 -14.25 16.98 0.37
N LEU A 238 -13.43 16.20 -0.34
CA LEU A 238 -12.17 16.62 -0.94
C LEU A 238 -12.37 17.39 -2.27
N ASN A 239 -13.61 17.69 -2.64
CA ASN A 239 -14.03 18.34 -3.89
C ASN A 239 -13.75 17.52 -5.15
N GLU A 240 -13.69 16.19 -5.02
CA GLU A 240 -13.58 15.28 -6.15
C GLU A 240 -14.96 14.72 -6.55
N ASN A 241 -15.10 14.19 -7.76
CA ASN A 241 -16.30 13.49 -8.18
C ASN A 241 -16.10 11.97 -8.02
N PRO A 242 -16.87 11.27 -7.16
CA PRO A 242 -16.80 9.82 -7.04
C PRO A 242 -16.95 9.09 -8.38
N GLU A 243 -17.77 9.61 -9.28
CA GLU A 243 -18.02 9.02 -10.61
C GLU A 243 -16.80 9.06 -11.54
N ASN A 244 -15.76 9.83 -11.21
CA ASN A 244 -14.51 9.79 -11.96
C ASN A 244 -13.68 8.56 -11.61
N LEU A 245 -13.82 8.03 -10.40
CA LEU A 245 -13.08 6.87 -9.90
C LEU A 245 -13.93 5.60 -9.93
N ILE A 246 -15.20 5.69 -9.53
CA ILE A 246 -16.13 4.56 -9.41
C ILE A 246 -17.15 4.66 -10.53
N LYS A 247 -17.14 3.69 -11.45
CA LYS A 247 -18.07 3.58 -12.57
C LYS A 247 -19.08 2.47 -12.33
N GLU A 248 -20.32 2.74 -12.67
CA GLU A 248 -21.42 1.80 -12.50
C GLU A 248 -21.95 1.43 -13.88
N TYR A 249 -21.97 0.13 -14.18
CA TYR A 249 -22.48 -0.41 -15.43
C TYR A 249 -23.58 -1.43 -15.12
N MET A 250 -24.53 -1.57 -16.05
CA MET A 250 -25.50 -2.68 -16.00
C MET A 250 -24.90 -3.89 -16.73
N ASP A 251 -25.29 -5.09 -16.34
CA ASP A 251 -24.84 -6.36 -16.93
C ASP A 251 -25.01 -6.44 -18.46
N PHE A 252 -26.07 -5.82 -18.99
CA PHE A 252 -26.32 -5.69 -20.43
C PHE A 252 -25.56 -4.54 -21.11
N ASN A 253 -24.99 -3.61 -20.34
CA ASN A 253 -24.16 -2.52 -20.86
C ASN A 253 -22.71 -2.96 -20.87
N VAL A 254 -22.20 -3.36 -22.03
CA VAL A 254 -20.78 -3.58 -22.20
C VAL A 254 -20.07 -2.24 -22.01
N MET A 255 -19.13 -2.16 -21.07
CA MET A 255 -18.22 -1.01 -20.97
C MET A 255 -17.57 -0.81 -22.34
N GLU A 256 -17.86 0.34 -22.97
CA GLU A 256 -17.34 0.61 -24.30
C GLU A 256 -15.81 0.60 -24.26
N ALA A 257 -15.17 -0.01 -25.26
CA ALA A 257 -13.71 -0.07 -25.34
C ALA A 257 -13.08 1.33 -25.23
N ASP A 258 -13.74 2.34 -25.82
CA ASP A 258 -13.37 3.75 -25.77
C ASP A 258 -13.40 4.36 -24.36
N GLU A 259 -14.29 3.90 -23.47
CA GLU A 259 -14.34 4.37 -22.08
C GLU A 259 -13.20 3.78 -21.25
N LEU A 260 -12.93 2.48 -21.40
CA LEU A 260 -11.81 1.80 -20.75
C LEU A 260 -10.46 2.42 -21.17
N GLU A 261 -10.30 2.74 -22.45
CA GLU A 261 -9.11 3.39 -23.01
C GLU A 261 -8.87 4.81 -22.46
N ARG A 262 -9.86 5.43 -21.82
CA ARG A 262 -9.73 6.77 -21.19
C ARG A 262 -9.45 6.71 -19.70
N MET A 263 -9.58 5.54 -19.05
CA MET A 263 -9.42 5.40 -17.61
C MET A 263 -7.99 4.99 -17.22
N ASP A 264 -7.21 5.94 -16.73
CA ASP A 264 -5.87 5.65 -16.19
C ASP A 264 -5.92 5.02 -14.78
N LEU A 265 -6.99 5.26 -14.01
CA LEU A 265 -7.27 4.62 -12.72
C LEU A 265 -8.78 4.62 -12.47
N GLY A 266 -9.34 3.45 -12.12
CA GLY A 266 -10.76 3.33 -11.87
C GLY A 266 -11.14 2.05 -11.13
N VAL A 267 -12.35 2.05 -10.58
CA VAL A 267 -13.07 0.89 -10.11
C VAL A 267 -14.36 0.83 -10.90
N TYR A 268 -14.66 -0.30 -11.53
CA TYR A 268 -15.96 -0.54 -12.13
C TYR A 268 -16.76 -1.50 -11.27
N LYS A 269 -18.08 -1.34 -11.28
CA LYS A 269 -19.03 -2.32 -10.75
C LYS A 269 -20.11 -2.60 -11.78
N ILE A 270 -20.45 -3.88 -11.92
CA ILE A 270 -21.48 -4.38 -12.82
C ILE A 270 -22.66 -4.84 -11.98
N ILE A 271 -23.84 -4.30 -12.31
CA ILE A 271 -25.08 -4.47 -11.57
C ILE A 271 -26.05 -5.28 -12.44
N HIS A 272 -26.70 -6.28 -11.84
CA HIS A 272 -27.74 -7.05 -12.52
C HIS A 272 -28.97 -6.21 -12.85
N GLU A 273 -29.63 -6.51 -13.97
CA GLU A 273 -30.91 -5.88 -14.30
C GLU A 273 -31.96 -6.13 -13.19
N GLY A 274 -32.55 -5.05 -12.67
CA GLY A 274 -33.55 -5.12 -11.60
C GLY A 274 -33.00 -5.36 -10.19
N ALA A 275 -31.68 -5.34 -10.01
CA ALA A 275 -31.04 -5.53 -8.71
C ALA A 275 -31.53 -4.53 -7.66
N GLN A 276 -31.83 -5.04 -6.47
CA GLN A 276 -32.11 -4.27 -5.28
C GLN A 276 -30.80 -3.79 -4.62
N PRO A 277 -30.85 -2.75 -3.76
CA PRO A 277 -29.65 -2.20 -3.11
C PRO A 277 -28.80 -3.18 -2.30
N ASP A 278 -29.38 -4.31 -1.86
CA ASP A 278 -28.70 -5.35 -1.08
C ASP A 278 -28.26 -6.56 -1.93
N ASP A 279 -28.61 -6.60 -3.22
CA ASP A 279 -28.23 -7.70 -4.11
C ASP A 279 -26.72 -7.69 -4.39
N SER A 280 -26.16 -8.88 -4.63
CA SER A 280 -24.76 -9.00 -5.02
C SER A 280 -24.52 -8.39 -6.39
N LEU A 281 -23.39 -7.70 -6.52
CA LEU A 281 -22.89 -7.22 -7.81
C LEU A 281 -22.47 -8.42 -8.68
N GLU A 282 -22.59 -8.29 -10.00
CA GLU A 282 -22.14 -9.30 -10.94
C GLU A 282 -20.60 -9.38 -10.96
N ASP A 283 -19.97 -8.22 -11.08
CA ASP A 283 -18.52 -8.06 -11.07
C ASP A 283 -18.13 -6.72 -10.44
N VAL A 284 -16.99 -6.71 -9.78
CA VAL A 284 -16.28 -5.51 -9.38
C VAL A 284 -14.84 -5.67 -9.82
N GLY A 285 -14.29 -4.65 -10.47
CA GLY A 285 -12.90 -4.70 -10.87
C GLY A 285 -12.17 -3.37 -10.84
N ILE A 286 -10.85 -3.49 -10.91
CA ILE A 286 -9.92 -2.37 -10.84
C ILE A 286 -9.24 -2.19 -12.19
N ILE A 287 -9.20 -0.94 -12.64
CA ILE A 287 -8.52 -0.48 -13.86
C ILE A 287 -7.32 0.36 -13.45
N ILE A 288 -6.16 0.07 -14.03
CA ILE A 288 -4.93 0.88 -13.90
C ILE A 288 -4.32 0.97 -15.30
N GLU A 289 -3.89 2.16 -15.71
CA GLU A 289 -3.30 2.44 -17.04
C GLU A 289 -4.10 1.75 -18.16
N ARG A 290 -5.43 1.90 -18.13
CA ARG A 290 -6.38 1.38 -19.14
C ARG A 290 -6.43 -0.14 -19.25
N CYS A 291 -5.88 -0.83 -18.26
CA CYS A 291 -5.87 -2.28 -18.17
C CYS A 291 -6.73 -2.72 -16.99
N THR A 292 -7.66 -3.66 -17.23
CA THR A 292 -8.34 -4.37 -16.14
C THR A 292 -7.32 -5.26 -15.42
N VAL A 293 -6.95 -4.85 -14.21
CA VAL A 293 -5.88 -5.48 -13.43
C VAL A 293 -6.41 -6.53 -12.47
N LEU A 294 -7.57 -6.30 -11.85
CA LEU A 294 -8.27 -7.26 -10.98
C LEU A 294 -9.75 -7.26 -11.33
N PRO A 295 -10.26 -8.25 -12.09
CA PRO A 295 -11.68 -8.54 -12.20
C PRO A 295 -12.15 -9.45 -11.05
N ASP A 296 -13.44 -9.71 -10.99
CA ASP A 296 -14.13 -10.69 -10.13
C ASP A 296 -13.91 -10.47 -8.63
N LEU A 297 -13.81 -9.21 -8.20
CA LEU A 297 -13.71 -8.88 -6.79
C LEU A 297 -15.05 -9.14 -6.09
N ARG A 298 -14.98 -9.92 -5.01
CA ARG A 298 -16.12 -10.23 -4.16
C ARG A 298 -16.00 -9.52 -2.83
N ASP A 299 -17.12 -9.39 -2.13
CA ASP A 299 -17.13 -8.98 -0.73
C ASP A 299 -16.18 -9.87 0.08
N VAL A 300 -15.33 -9.24 0.89
CA VAL A 300 -14.27 -9.89 1.70
C VAL A 300 -14.63 -9.84 3.18
#